data_AF-A0A7C7RPS7-F1
#
_entry.id   AF-A0A7C7RPS7-F1
#
_cell.length_a   1.000
_cell.length_b   1.000
_cell.length_c   1.000
_cell.angle_alpha   90.00
_cell.angle_beta   90.00
_cell.angle_gamma   90.00
#
_symmetry.space_group_name_H-M   'P 1'
#
loop_
_entity.id
_entity.type
_entity.pdbx_description
1 polymer ?
#
loop_
_entity_poly.entity_id
_entity_poly.type
_entity_poly.pdbx_seq_one_letter_code
_entity_poly.pdbx_strand_id
1 'polypeptide(L)' 'MEEDFSEQEVERDVEVTEISLSDDEIEEWITKLQLLRESKEPISLEIDDENELAVNYEEDAE' A
#
# COMPACT_ATOMS: atom_id res chain seq x y z
N MET A 1 42.04 -13.74 -1.02
CA MET A 1 41.92 -12.98 -2.27
C MET A 1 40.44 -12.97 -2.56
N GLU A 2 39.88 -11.78 -2.34
CA GLU A 2 38.54 -11.28 -2.66
C GLU A 2 37.32 -12.15 -2.29
N GLU A 3 36.72 -11.77 -1.16
CA GLU A 3 35.31 -11.97 -0.86
C GLU A 3 34.50 -11.03 -1.77
N ASP A 4 33.83 -11.58 -2.78
CA ASP A 4 32.91 -10.82 -3.64
C ASP A 4 31.51 -10.90 -3.03
N PHE A 5 31.14 -9.84 -2.30
CA PHE A 5 29.77 -9.59 -1.86
C PHE A 5 29.02 -8.95 -3.03
N SER A 6 28.51 -9.77 -3.95
CA SER A 6 27.67 -9.26 -5.03
C SER A 6 26.28 -8.93 -4.46
N GLU A 7 26.00 -7.63 -4.40
CA GLU A 7 24.70 -7.05 -4.05
C GLU A 7 23.58 -7.72 -4.86
N GLN A 8 22.76 -8.54 -4.20
CA GLN A 8 21.53 -9.08 -4.76
C GLN A 8 20.52 -7.93 -4.87
N GLU A 9 20.52 -7.23 -6.01
CA GLU A 9 19.39 -6.42 -6.44
C GLU A 9 18.20 -7.37 -6.59
N VAL A 10 17.34 -7.43 -5.56
CA VAL A 10 16.07 -8.16 -5.63
C VAL A 10 15.19 -7.38 -6.60
N GLU A 11 15.14 -7.83 -7.86
CA GLU A 11 14.14 -7.41 -8.86
C GLU A 11 12.75 -7.69 -8.26
N ARG A 12 12.19 -6.73 -7.54
CA ARG A 12 10.78 -6.79 -7.15
C ARG A 12 9.97 -6.46 -8.39
N ASP A 13 9.31 -7.45 -8.98
CA ASP A 13 8.23 -7.23 -9.94
C ASP A 13 7.16 -6.35 -9.28
N VAL A 14 7.16 -5.05 -9.57
CA VAL A 14 6.14 -4.12 -9.10
C VAL A 14 5.03 -4.09 -10.16
N GLU A 15 3.89 -4.67 -9.83
CA GLU A 15 2.67 -4.52 -10.63
C GLU A 15 2.08 -3.12 -10.38
N VAL A 16 2.09 -2.27 -11.41
CA VAL A 16 1.47 -0.94 -11.35
C VAL A 16 0.02 -1.05 -11.82
N THR A 17 -0.92 -0.84 -10.90
CA THR A 17 -2.35 -0.77 -11.21
C THR A 17 -2.78 0.70 -11.32
N GLU A 18 -3.43 1.07 -12.43
CA GLU A 18 -4.01 2.40 -12.63
C GLU A 18 -5.48 2.40 -12.19
N ILE A 19 -5.85 3.35 -11.34
CA ILE A 19 -7.22 3.52 -10.83
C ILE A 19 -7.70 4.96 -11.07
N SER A 20 -9.01 5.15 -11.24
CA SER A 20 -9.63 6.47 -11.37
C SER A 20 -10.65 6.64 -10.26
N LEU A 21 -10.53 7.72 -9.48
CA LEU A 21 -11.42 8.02 -8.36
C LEU A 21 -12.15 9.35 -8.60
N SER A 22 -13.42 9.39 -8.24
CA SER A 22 -14.19 10.63 -8.10
C SER A 22 -13.85 11.37 -6.81
N ASP A 23 -14.28 12.63 -6.69
CA ASP A 23 -14.03 13.44 -5.49
C ASP A 23 -14.59 12.78 -4.22
N ASP A 24 -15.80 12.21 -4.29
CA ASP A 24 -16.43 11.51 -3.16
C ASP A 24 -15.62 10.26 -2.73
N GLU A 25 -15.10 9.50 -3.70
CA GLU A 25 -14.27 8.32 -3.43
C GLU A 25 -12.92 8.71 -2.80
N ILE A 26 -12.34 9.83 -3.25
CA ILE A 26 -11.11 10.38 -2.66
C ILE A 26 -11.35 10.76 -1.19
N GLU A 27 -12.45 11.44 -0.87
CA GLU A 27 -12.77 11.82 0.51
C GLU A 27 -13.00 10.60 1.41
N GLU A 28 -13.64 9.55 0.88
CA GLU A 28 -13.81 8.30 1.61
C GLU A 28 -12.46 7.63 1.92
N TRP A 29 -11.59 7.51 0.93
CA TRP A 29 -10.27 6.91 1.09
C TRP A 29 -9.42 7.69 2.10
N ILE A 30 -9.44 9.02 2.04
CA ILE A 30 -8.77 9.88 3.01
C ILE A 30 -9.28 9.59 4.43
N THR A 31 -10.60 9.47 4.60
CA THR A 31 -11.21 9.21 5.90
C THR A 31 -10.77 7.84 6.45
N LYS A 32 -10.82 6.79 5.63
CA LYS A 32 -10.36 5.44 6.02
C LYS A 32 -8.88 5.42 6.38
N LEU A 33 -8.02 6.11 5.62
CA LEU A 33 -6.59 6.22 5.90
C LEU A 33 -6.30 7.01 7.19
N GLN A 34 -7.08 8.05 7.49
CA GLN A 34 -6.98 8.76 8.76
C GLN A 34 -7.35 7.85 9.94
N LEU A 35 -8.42 7.07 9.80
CA LEU A 35 -8.82 6.07 10.80
C LEU A 35 -7.71 5.03 11.02
N LEU A 36 -7.13 4.48 9.95
CA LEU A 36 -6.00 3.55 10.03
C LEU A 36 -4.85 4.11 10.88
N ARG A 37 -4.50 5.39 10.69
CA ARG A 37 -3.45 6.04 11.47
C ARG A 37 -3.80 6.20 12.95
N GLU A 38 -5.08 6.46 13.27
CA GLU A 38 -5.54 6.69 14.64
C GLU A 38 -5.78 5.39 15.41
N SER A 39 -6.47 4.43 14.80
CA SER A 39 -6.83 3.15 15.43
C SER A 39 -5.73 2.09 15.28
N LYS A 40 -4.88 2.21 14.25
CA LYS A 40 -3.91 1.18 13.82
C LYS A 40 -4.58 -0.14 13.40
N GLU A 41 -5.88 -0.11 13.13
CA GLU A 41 -6.63 -1.28 12.68
C GLU A 41 -6.62 -1.36 11.15
N PRO A 42 -6.47 -2.56 10.56
CA PRO A 42 -6.42 -2.73 9.11
C PRO A 42 -7.71 -2.26 8.44
N ILE A 43 -7.57 -1.68 7.25
CA ILE A 43 -8.67 -1.18 6.42
C ILE A 43 -8.65 -1.83 5.03
N SER A 44 -9.79 -1.77 4.34
CA SER A 44 -9.90 -2.09 2.92
C SER A 44 -10.40 -0.88 2.12
N LEU A 45 -9.79 -0.68 0.95
CA LEU A 45 -10.15 0.35 -0.01
C LEU A 45 -10.67 -0.33 -1.28
N GLU A 46 -11.91 -0.07 -1.66
CA GLU A 46 -12.55 -0.67 -2.84
C GLU A 46 -11.97 -0.03 -4.10
N ILE A 47 -11.40 -0.84 -5.00
CA ILE A 47 -10.85 -0.37 -6.29
C ILE A 47 -11.93 -0.42 -7.37
N ASP A 48 -12.68 -1.51 -7.41
CA ASP A 48 -13.78 -1.77 -8.35
C ASP A 48 -14.71 -2.84 -7.75
N ASP A 49 -15.74 -3.26 -8.50
CA ASP A 49 -16.72 -4.25 -8.05
C ASP A 49 -16.12 -5.61 -7.67
N GLU A 50 -14.90 -5.92 -8.12
CA GLU A 50 -14.24 -7.21 -7.91
C GLU A 50 -12.97 -7.12 -7.06
N ASN A 51 -12.34 -5.95 -6.95
CA ASN A 51 -11.04 -5.78 -6.30
C ASN A 51 -11.04 -4.83 -5.10
N GLU A 52 -10.31 -5.21 -4.06
CA GLU A 52 -10.05 -4.41 -2.87
C GLU A 52 -8.56 -4.34 -2.53
N LEU A 53 -8.10 -3.17 -2.06
CA LEU A 53 -6.76 -2.96 -1.54
C LEU A 53 -6.78 -3.04 -0.02
N ALA A 54 -6.15 -4.09 0.52
CA ALA A 54 -5.94 -4.22 1.95
C ALA A 54 -4.76 -3.35 2.41
N VAL A 55 -5.00 -2.43 3.33
CA VAL A 55 -3.98 -1.51 3.86
C VAL A 55 -3.81 -1.75 5.35
N ASN A 56 -2.56 -2.00 5.77
CA ASN A 56 -2.19 -2.26 7.15
C ASN A 56 -1.34 -1.11 7.68
N TYR A 57 -1.48 -0.81 8.97
CA TYR A 57 -0.59 0.13 9.64
C TYR A 57 0.67 -0.63 10.04
N GLU A 58 1.81 -0.20 9.53
CA GLU A 58 3.12 -0.69 9.93
C GLU A 58 3.80 0.38 10.79
N GLU A 59 4.05 0.06 12.06
CA GLU A 59 4.79 0.93 12.97
C GLU A 59 6.29 0.75 12.66
N ASP A 60 6.85 1.71 11.93
CA ASP A 60 8.26 1.78 11.51
C ASP A 60 8.72 0.58 10.65
N ALA A 61 8.73 0.80 9.33
CA ALA A 61 9.75 0.18 8.49
C ALA A 61 11.10 0.82 8.87
N GLU A 62 11.91 0.10 9.65
CA GLU A 62 13.29 0.48 10.02
C GLU A 62 14.17 0.85 8.81
#